data_AF-A0A930P807-F1
#
_entry.id   AF-A0A930P807-F1
#
_cell.length_a   1.000
_cell.length_b   1.000
_cell.length_c   1.000
_cell.angle_alpha   90.00
_cell.angle_beta   90.00
_cell.angle_gamma   90.00
#
_symmetry.space_group_name_H-M   'P 1'
#
loop_
_entity.id
_entity.type
_entity.pdbx_description
1 polymer ?
#
loop_
_entity_poly.entity_id
_entity_poly.type
_entity_poly.pdbx_seq_one_letter_code
_entity_poly.pdbx_strand_id
1 'polypeptide(L)'
;FKSLRSRFNIVAVKAPSVDSGTSEPSKGIWKNTALHSHFDTFYSDRYLTTLHLKDLHDWLAGTPYEHIIVLVNTEKYGGGGILNSYNLSMAHHPQFKPVVVHEFGHSFAGLGDEYAYAKEEINMYPKDVEPWEPNLTTLVDFHNKWEGMIDKKTPLPTPEPTDLDKPNARRDKWKVGAYEPAGYAQHGVYRAYPDCRMRTNAHPEFCPACTQAITQLIKFYTGE
;
A
#
# COMPACT_ATOMS: atom_id res chain seq x y z
N PHE A 1 -12.82 4.98 2.63
CA PHE A 1 -13.04 5.97 1.55
C PHE A 1 -14.51 6.13 1.14
N LYS A 2 -15.21 5.11 0.60
CA LYS A 2 -16.57 5.26 0.02
C LYS A 2 -17.58 5.98 0.94
N SER A 3 -17.72 5.55 2.19
CA SER A 3 -18.64 6.14 3.18
C SER A 3 -18.21 7.50 3.70
N LEU A 4 -16.92 7.82 3.61
CA LEU A 4 -16.32 9.07 4.10
C LEU A 4 -15.93 9.98 2.94
N ARG A 5 -16.54 9.81 1.76
CA ARG A 5 -16.18 10.57 0.55
C ARG A 5 -16.29 12.08 0.74
N SER A 6 -17.27 12.54 1.52
CA SER A 6 -17.47 13.97 1.82
C SER A 6 -16.35 14.62 2.64
N ARG A 7 -15.40 13.82 3.17
CA ARG A 7 -14.24 14.28 3.92
C ARG A 7 -13.03 14.59 3.04
N PHE A 8 -13.13 14.42 1.73
CA PHE A 8 -12.02 14.59 0.79
C PHE A 8 -12.33 15.62 -0.28
N ASN A 9 -11.33 16.45 -0.57
CA ASN A 9 -11.23 17.23 -1.80
C ASN A 9 -10.20 16.56 -2.72
N ILE A 10 -10.50 16.49 -4.03
CA ILE A 10 -9.58 15.92 -5.03
C ILE A 10 -9.36 16.97 -6.12
N VAL A 11 -8.11 17.39 -6.30
CA VAL A 11 -7.69 18.33 -7.34
C VAL A 11 -6.75 17.63 -8.31
N ALA A 12 -7.01 17.78 -9.61
CA ALA A 12 -6.12 17.28 -10.65
C ALA A 12 -5.22 18.43 -11.15
N VAL A 13 -3.92 18.33 -10.87
CA VAL A 13 -2.91 19.30 -11.33
C VAL A 13 -2.26 18.80 -12.60
N LYS A 14 -2.22 19.64 -13.63
CA LYS A 14 -1.67 19.29 -14.96
C LYS A 14 -0.24 19.82 -15.07
N ALA A 15 0.73 19.06 -14.55
CA ALA A 15 2.15 19.35 -14.71
C ALA A 15 2.65 18.86 -16.09
N PRO A 16 3.02 19.75 -17.03
CA PRO A 16 3.46 19.36 -18.37
C PRO A 16 4.81 18.65 -18.35
N SER A 17 4.95 17.60 -19.16
CA SER A 17 6.22 16.92 -19.44
C SER A 17 6.67 17.22 -20.86
N VAL A 18 7.99 17.36 -21.08
CA VAL A 18 8.55 17.55 -22.43
C VAL A 18 8.38 16.26 -23.24
N ASP A 19 8.76 15.12 -22.64
CA ASP A 19 8.62 13.81 -23.24
C ASP A 19 7.37 13.06 -22.74
N SER A 20 6.72 12.30 -23.62
CA SER A 20 5.68 11.34 -23.24
C SER A 20 6.31 10.07 -22.67
N GLY A 21 5.77 9.54 -21.56
CA GLY A 21 6.25 8.33 -20.90
C GLY A 21 6.96 8.59 -19.58
N THR A 22 7.87 7.68 -19.23
CA THR A 22 8.80 7.78 -18.08
C THR A 22 10.11 7.06 -18.41
N SER A 23 11.19 7.33 -17.68
CA SER A 23 12.50 6.71 -17.93
C SER A 23 12.52 5.21 -17.57
N GLU A 24 13.27 4.43 -18.34
CA GLU A 24 13.58 3.01 -18.09
C GLU A 24 15.12 2.80 -18.16
N PRO A 25 15.83 3.07 -17.04
CA PRO A 25 17.30 3.02 -16.98
C PRO A 25 17.91 1.70 -17.45
N SER A 26 17.32 0.54 -17.13
CA SER A 26 17.82 -0.78 -17.54
C SER A 26 17.84 -0.98 -19.06
N LYS A 27 17.08 -0.16 -19.81
CA LYS A 27 17.03 -0.14 -21.28
C LYS A 27 17.81 1.03 -21.88
N GLY A 28 18.48 1.85 -21.06
CA GLY A 28 19.14 3.08 -21.50
C GLY A 28 18.17 4.20 -21.92
N ILE A 29 16.89 4.12 -21.52
CA ILE A 29 15.87 5.10 -21.90
C ILE A 29 15.76 6.16 -20.80
N TRP A 30 16.08 7.40 -21.15
CA TRP A 30 15.98 8.56 -20.27
C TRP A 30 15.07 9.61 -20.89
N LYS A 31 14.06 10.04 -20.14
CA LYS A 31 13.04 11.01 -20.59
C LYS A 31 13.03 12.24 -19.71
N ASN A 32 12.80 13.39 -20.32
CA ASN A 32 12.60 14.66 -19.66
C ASN A 32 11.11 14.86 -19.33
N THR A 33 10.71 14.46 -18.12
CA THR A 33 9.32 14.53 -17.65
C THR A 33 9.21 15.47 -16.46
N ALA A 34 7.99 15.93 -16.15
CA ALA A 34 7.71 16.94 -15.12
C ALA A 34 8.32 16.63 -13.75
N LEU A 35 8.48 15.34 -13.43
CA LEU A 35 8.99 14.84 -12.15
C LEU A 35 10.18 13.90 -12.32
N HIS A 36 10.72 13.75 -13.54
CA HIS A 36 11.86 12.87 -13.84
C HIS A 36 11.76 11.46 -13.23
N SER A 37 10.54 10.90 -13.18
CA SER A 37 10.33 9.55 -12.63
C SER A 37 11.06 8.49 -13.46
N HIS A 38 11.45 7.40 -12.82
CA HIS A 38 12.12 6.30 -13.50
C HIS A 38 11.80 4.94 -12.85
N PHE A 39 11.77 3.89 -13.70
CA PHE A 39 11.80 2.49 -13.25
C PHE A 39 13.19 2.13 -12.71
N ASP A 40 13.38 0.87 -12.29
CA ASP A 40 14.68 0.36 -11.86
C ASP A 40 15.21 1.03 -10.57
N THR A 41 14.34 1.61 -9.75
CA THR A 41 14.73 2.18 -8.45
C THR A 41 15.33 1.08 -7.57
N PHE A 42 16.52 1.33 -7.02
CA PHE A 42 17.30 0.32 -6.28
C PHE A 42 17.55 -0.98 -7.05
N TYR A 43 17.66 -0.89 -8.38
CA TYR A 43 17.82 -2.04 -9.28
C TYR A 43 16.61 -3.01 -9.30
N SER A 44 15.44 -2.57 -8.83
CA SER A 44 14.18 -3.31 -8.93
C SER A 44 13.39 -2.85 -10.15
N ASP A 45 13.27 -3.71 -11.17
CA ASP A 45 12.69 -3.38 -12.50
C ASP A 45 11.33 -2.67 -12.43
N ARG A 46 10.46 -3.12 -11.52
CA ARG A 46 9.09 -2.60 -11.39
C ARG A 46 8.97 -1.45 -10.40
N TYR A 47 10.05 -1.10 -9.69
CA TYR A 47 10.00 -0.01 -8.72
C TYR A 47 10.17 1.34 -9.42
N LEU A 48 9.03 2.01 -9.58
CA LEU A 48 8.91 3.28 -10.29
C LEU A 48 8.75 4.40 -9.25
N THR A 49 9.72 5.32 -9.21
CA THR A 49 9.75 6.40 -8.20
C THR A 49 10.22 7.72 -8.82
N THR A 50 10.17 8.80 -8.03
CA THR A 50 10.89 10.04 -8.32
C THR A 50 11.62 10.52 -7.06
N LEU A 51 12.86 10.97 -7.22
CA LEU A 51 13.62 11.65 -6.16
C LEU A 51 13.52 13.18 -6.26
N HIS A 52 12.77 13.70 -7.24
CA HIS A 52 12.60 15.11 -7.52
C HIS A 52 11.47 15.73 -6.68
N LEU A 53 11.58 15.56 -5.35
CA LEU A 53 10.54 15.98 -4.40
C LEU A 53 10.30 17.50 -4.43
N LYS A 54 11.35 18.29 -4.63
CA LYS A 54 11.22 19.76 -4.74
C LYS A 54 10.35 20.14 -5.94
N ASP A 55 10.66 19.58 -7.11
CA ASP A 55 9.87 19.80 -8.33
C ASP A 55 8.41 19.36 -8.13
N LEU A 56 8.19 18.23 -7.44
CA LEU A 56 6.84 17.76 -7.07
C LEU A 56 6.06 18.80 -6.26
N HIS A 57 6.67 19.35 -5.21
CA HIS A 57 6.00 20.36 -4.37
C HIS A 57 5.89 21.72 -5.08
N ASP A 58 6.84 22.09 -5.94
CA ASP A 58 6.79 23.30 -6.75
C ASP A 58 5.60 23.28 -7.72
N TRP A 59 5.33 22.14 -8.37
CA TRP A 59 4.14 21.97 -9.21
C TRP A 59 2.81 22.12 -8.46
N LEU A 60 2.82 21.87 -7.15
CA LEU A 60 1.64 21.97 -6.30
C LEU A 60 1.53 23.33 -5.59
N ALA A 61 2.55 24.18 -5.69
CA ALA A 61 2.59 25.47 -5.01
C ALA A 61 1.38 26.34 -5.38
N GLY A 62 0.72 26.90 -4.37
CA GLY A 62 -0.50 27.69 -4.52
C GLY A 62 -1.79 26.88 -4.63
N THR A 63 -1.71 25.55 -4.75
CA THR A 63 -2.86 24.65 -4.64
C THR A 63 -2.91 24.08 -3.21
N PRO A 64 -4.05 24.09 -2.50
CA PRO A 64 -4.16 23.39 -1.23
C PRO A 64 -4.04 21.87 -1.42
N TYR A 65 -3.08 21.22 -0.76
CA TYR A 65 -2.90 19.77 -0.76
C TYR A 65 -2.32 19.26 0.57
N GLU A 66 -2.59 17.98 0.87
CA GLU A 66 -2.05 17.25 2.03
C GLU A 66 -1.46 15.89 1.63
N HIS A 67 -2.04 15.25 0.62
CA HIS A 67 -1.59 13.96 0.08
C HIS A 67 -1.47 14.01 -1.44
N ILE A 68 -0.50 13.28 -1.98
CA ILE A 68 -0.11 13.38 -3.39
C ILE A 68 -0.27 12.02 -4.07
N ILE A 69 -0.94 12.03 -5.23
CA ILE A 69 -1.00 10.89 -6.15
C ILE A 69 -0.44 11.32 -7.51
N VAL A 70 0.66 10.71 -7.92
CA VAL A 70 1.32 10.92 -9.21
C VAL A 70 0.88 9.82 -10.17
N LEU A 71 0.29 10.23 -11.29
CA LEU A 71 -0.14 9.32 -12.36
C LEU A 71 0.88 9.34 -13.49
N VAL A 72 1.56 8.21 -13.71
CA VAL A 72 2.59 8.10 -14.75
C VAL A 72 1.98 7.57 -16.04
N ASN A 73 2.18 8.30 -17.14
CA ASN A 73 1.71 7.95 -18.48
C ASN A 73 2.49 6.75 -19.06
N THR A 74 2.21 5.54 -18.59
CA THR A 74 2.83 4.30 -19.08
C THR A 74 1.91 3.10 -18.87
N GLU A 75 2.08 2.10 -19.73
CA GLU A 75 1.44 0.78 -19.60
C GLU A 75 2.29 -0.21 -18.81
N LYS A 76 3.60 0.03 -18.64
CA LYS A 76 4.48 -0.87 -17.87
C LYS A 76 4.03 -0.89 -16.40
N TYR A 77 3.91 -2.08 -15.82
CA TYR A 77 3.55 -2.24 -14.41
C TYR A 77 4.64 -1.67 -13.50
N GLY A 78 4.25 -0.74 -12.63
CA GLY A 78 5.11 -0.27 -11.55
C GLY A 78 4.53 0.94 -10.82
N GLY A 79 5.08 1.17 -9.64
CA GLY A 79 4.67 2.25 -8.76
C GLY A 79 5.33 2.11 -7.40
N GLY A 80 4.82 2.87 -6.45
CA GLY A 80 5.15 2.80 -5.04
C GLY A 80 4.43 3.86 -4.22
N GLY A 81 4.22 3.58 -2.94
CA GLY A 81 3.64 4.49 -1.97
C GLY A 81 4.48 4.51 -0.70
N ILE A 82 4.81 5.70 -0.20
CA ILE A 82 5.52 5.88 1.07
C ILE A 82 4.74 6.87 1.93
N LEU A 83 4.51 6.52 3.21
CA LEU A 83 3.71 7.31 4.16
C LEU A 83 4.12 8.80 4.14
N ASN A 84 3.14 9.68 3.91
CA ASN A 84 3.29 11.13 3.86
C ASN A 84 4.36 11.67 2.88
N SER A 85 4.83 10.84 1.95
CA SER A 85 5.64 11.25 0.82
C SER A 85 4.72 11.42 -0.40
N TYR A 86 4.49 10.35 -1.16
CA TYR A 86 3.55 10.32 -2.27
C TYR A 86 3.14 8.88 -2.61
N ASN A 87 2.03 8.75 -3.33
CA ASN A 87 1.67 7.59 -4.15
C ASN A 87 2.09 7.88 -5.59
N LEU A 88 2.77 6.96 -6.24
CA LEU A 88 3.06 7.04 -7.66
C LEU A 88 2.68 5.72 -8.33
N SER A 89 1.84 5.78 -9.36
CA SER A 89 1.35 4.58 -10.06
C SER A 89 1.29 4.80 -11.57
N MET A 90 1.58 3.74 -12.33
CA MET A 90 1.30 3.67 -13.76
C MET A 90 -0.20 3.84 -14.04
N ALA A 91 -0.57 4.67 -15.01
CA ALA A 91 -1.97 5.03 -15.25
C ALA A 91 -2.70 4.13 -16.28
N HIS A 92 -1.97 3.47 -17.18
CA HIS A 92 -2.57 2.75 -18.33
C HIS A 92 -2.47 1.22 -18.23
N HIS A 93 -1.80 0.68 -17.21
CA HIS A 93 -1.78 -0.76 -16.98
C HIS A 93 -3.17 -1.29 -16.55
N PRO A 94 -3.60 -2.50 -16.97
CA PRO A 94 -4.90 -3.07 -16.58
C PRO A 94 -5.16 -3.15 -15.07
N GLN A 95 -4.10 -3.26 -14.27
CA GLN A 95 -4.16 -3.28 -12.80
C GLN A 95 -4.02 -1.89 -12.14
N PHE A 96 -4.09 -0.78 -12.88
CA PHE A 96 -3.98 0.57 -12.30
C PHE A 96 -4.92 0.79 -11.12
N LYS A 97 -6.22 0.48 -11.28
CA LYS A 97 -7.24 0.73 -10.25
C LYS A 97 -6.92 0.08 -8.90
N PRO A 98 -6.64 -1.24 -8.81
CA PRO A 98 -6.26 -1.84 -7.54
C PRO A 98 -4.90 -1.35 -7.02
N VAL A 99 -3.91 -1.16 -7.90
CA VAL A 99 -2.55 -0.77 -7.49
C VAL A 99 -2.52 0.64 -6.93
N VAL A 100 -3.12 1.64 -7.59
CA VAL A 100 -3.13 3.01 -7.06
C VAL A 100 -3.82 3.10 -5.69
N VAL A 101 -4.80 2.22 -5.41
CA VAL A 101 -5.46 2.16 -4.10
C VAL A 101 -4.58 1.47 -3.05
N HIS A 102 -3.84 0.43 -3.44
CA HIS A 102 -2.82 -0.21 -2.60
C HIS A 102 -1.73 0.78 -2.20
N GLU A 103 -1.14 1.50 -3.17
CA GLU A 103 -0.12 2.52 -2.91
C GLU A 103 -0.65 3.71 -2.08
N PHE A 104 -1.95 4.01 -2.20
CA PHE A 104 -2.60 4.97 -1.33
C PHE A 104 -2.75 4.44 0.10
N GLY A 105 -2.90 3.13 0.30
CA GLY A 105 -2.83 2.50 1.62
C GLY A 105 -1.53 2.81 2.35
N HIS A 106 -0.39 2.73 1.66
CA HIS A 106 0.91 3.12 2.23
C HIS A 106 1.01 4.63 2.45
N SER A 107 0.86 5.42 1.37
CA SER A 107 1.16 6.86 1.39
C SER A 107 0.20 7.70 2.23
N PHE A 108 -1.06 7.29 2.33
CA PHE A 108 -2.07 7.95 3.15
C PHE A 108 -2.11 7.33 4.55
N ALA A 109 -2.33 6.01 4.66
CA ALA A 109 -2.69 5.36 5.91
C ALA A 109 -1.54 4.66 6.65
N GLY A 110 -0.33 4.63 6.07
CA GLY A 110 0.83 4.00 6.70
C GLY A 110 0.64 2.50 6.90
N LEU A 111 -0.14 1.85 6.02
CA LEU A 111 -0.34 0.41 6.06
C LEU A 111 0.95 -0.29 5.60
N GLY A 112 1.31 -1.39 6.23
CA GLY A 112 2.36 -2.28 5.76
C GLY A 112 1.85 -3.27 4.73
N ASP A 113 2.76 -3.83 3.94
CA ASP A 113 2.44 -4.91 3.01
C ASP A 113 2.11 -6.21 3.74
N GLU A 114 0.99 -6.83 3.35
CA GLU A 114 0.49 -8.06 3.98
C GLU A 114 0.90 -9.32 3.19
N TYR A 115 1.70 -9.19 2.13
CA TYR A 115 2.26 -10.31 1.40
C TYR A 115 3.69 -10.64 1.84
N ALA A 116 4.13 -11.86 1.53
CA ALA A 116 5.52 -12.25 1.59
C ALA A 116 5.80 -13.26 0.48
N TYR A 117 6.99 -13.17 -0.12
CA TYR A 117 7.45 -14.11 -1.13
C TYR A 117 8.73 -14.77 -0.68
N ALA A 118 8.80 -16.11 -0.71
CA ALA A 118 9.95 -16.86 -0.18
C ALA A 118 11.29 -16.52 -0.86
N LYS A 119 11.27 -15.99 -2.08
CA LYS A 119 12.48 -15.57 -2.83
C LYS A 119 12.84 -14.09 -2.63
N GLU A 120 11.99 -13.33 -1.95
CA GLU A 120 12.12 -11.89 -1.73
C GLU A 120 11.96 -11.58 -0.23
N GLU A 121 12.40 -12.50 0.64
CA GLU A 121 12.35 -12.28 2.07
C GLU A 121 13.31 -11.16 2.45
N ILE A 122 12.78 -10.12 3.08
CA ILE A 122 13.53 -8.97 3.57
C ILE A 122 13.33 -8.93 5.08
N ASN A 123 14.43 -8.87 5.83
CA ASN A 123 14.39 -8.72 7.28
C ASN A 123 14.07 -7.27 7.67
N MET A 124 12.89 -6.80 7.29
CA MET A 124 12.44 -5.42 7.53
C MET A 124 11.80 -5.24 8.91
N TYR A 125 11.17 -6.29 9.43
CA TYR A 125 10.50 -6.30 10.74
C TYR A 125 11.22 -7.25 11.69
N PRO A 126 12.04 -6.74 12.64
CA PRO A 126 12.59 -7.56 13.72
C PRO A 126 11.46 -8.21 14.52
N LYS A 127 11.58 -9.51 14.80
CA LYS A 127 10.49 -10.32 15.40
C LYS A 127 10.30 -10.07 16.90
N ASP A 128 11.20 -9.31 17.50
CA ASP A 128 11.20 -8.86 18.89
C ASP A 128 10.81 -7.39 19.04
N VAL A 129 10.39 -6.73 17.96
CA VAL A 129 9.95 -5.34 17.94
C VAL A 129 8.59 -5.23 17.26
N GLU A 130 7.62 -4.65 17.95
CA GLU A 130 6.30 -4.45 17.36
C GLU A 130 6.35 -3.40 16.23
N PRO A 131 5.89 -3.74 15.01
CA PRO A 131 5.80 -2.79 13.91
C PRO A 131 4.91 -1.60 14.28
N TRP A 132 5.19 -0.42 13.74
CA TRP A 132 4.31 0.74 13.97
C TRP A 132 3.08 0.71 13.05
N GLU A 133 3.15 -0.02 11.93
CA GLU A 133 2.09 -0.17 10.94
C GLU A 133 0.86 -0.83 11.58
N PRO A 134 -0.35 -0.28 11.39
CA PRO A 134 -1.51 -0.72 12.16
C PRO A 134 -2.10 -2.06 11.70
N ASN A 135 -1.72 -2.56 10.52
CA ASN A 135 -2.22 -3.80 9.92
C ASN A 135 -1.22 -4.97 9.95
N LEU A 136 -0.06 -4.77 10.57
CA LEU A 136 0.94 -5.82 10.83
C LEU A 136 1.20 -5.94 12.33
N THR A 137 1.59 -7.14 12.77
CA THR A 137 2.02 -7.37 14.15
C THR A 137 3.11 -8.44 14.21
N THR A 138 3.99 -8.35 15.20
CA THR A 138 4.91 -9.44 15.59
C THR A 138 4.43 -10.22 16.81
N LEU A 139 3.26 -9.84 17.35
CA LEU A 139 2.70 -10.30 18.62
C LEU A 139 3.55 -9.97 19.86
N VAL A 140 4.49 -9.02 19.73
CA VAL A 140 5.33 -8.56 20.85
C VAL A 140 4.55 -7.55 21.70
N ASP A 141 3.88 -6.60 21.05
CA ASP A 141 2.97 -5.64 21.70
C ASP A 141 1.72 -5.47 20.82
N PHE A 142 0.87 -6.49 20.82
CA PHE A 142 -0.29 -6.51 19.92
C PHE A 142 -1.40 -5.52 20.33
N HIS A 143 -1.22 -4.81 21.44
CA HIS A 143 -2.14 -3.79 21.90
C HIS A 143 -2.22 -2.61 20.90
N ASN A 144 -3.37 -1.94 20.86
CA ASN A 144 -3.65 -0.83 19.93
C ASN A 144 -3.59 -1.19 18.43
N LYS A 145 -3.43 -2.47 18.08
CA LYS A 145 -3.67 -3.00 16.74
C LYS A 145 -5.14 -3.43 16.61
N TRP A 146 -5.40 -4.57 15.97
CA TRP A 146 -6.74 -5.14 15.83
C TRP A 146 -7.06 -6.22 16.87
N GLU A 147 -6.31 -6.32 17.96
CA GLU A 147 -6.53 -7.29 19.05
C GLU A 147 -8.01 -7.31 19.50
N GLY A 148 -8.59 -6.12 19.72
CA GLY A 148 -9.99 -5.97 20.16
C GLY A 148 -11.04 -6.44 19.14
N MET A 149 -10.66 -6.76 17.90
CA MET A 149 -11.55 -7.30 16.86
C MET A 149 -11.56 -8.83 16.81
N ILE A 150 -10.61 -9.49 17.48
CA ILE A 150 -10.46 -10.94 17.40
C ILE A 150 -11.44 -11.60 18.36
N ASP A 151 -12.18 -12.60 17.86
CA ASP A 151 -13.04 -13.43 18.71
C ASP A 151 -12.18 -14.14 19.77
N LYS A 152 -12.62 -14.13 21.04
CA LYS A 152 -11.90 -14.73 22.17
C LYS A 152 -11.52 -16.21 21.97
N LYS A 153 -12.22 -16.93 21.08
CA LYS A 153 -11.95 -18.35 20.78
C LYS A 153 -11.03 -18.55 19.57
N THR A 154 -10.66 -17.49 18.85
CA THR A 154 -9.75 -17.57 17.71
C THR A 154 -8.34 -17.87 18.23
N PRO A 155 -7.67 -18.93 17.75
CA PRO A 155 -6.29 -19.21 18.11
C PRO A 155 -5.35 -18.10 17.60
N LEU A 156 -4.30 -17.82 18.37
CA LEU A 156 -3.23 -16.89 18.01
C LEU A 156 -1.86 -17.59 18.16
N PRO A 157 -1.06 -17.71 17.09
CA PRO A 157 -1.38 -17.38 15.69
C PRO A 157 -2.58 -18.15 15.13
N THR A 158 -3.28 -17.54 14.17
CA THR A 158 -4.46 -18.14 13.54
C THR A 158 -4.05 -19.00 12.35
N PRO A 159 -4.43 -20.28 12.30
CA PRO A 159 -4.14 -21.15 11.16
C PRO A 159 -4.73 -20.57 9.86
N GLU A 160 -3.94 -20.59 8.78
CA GLU A 160 -4.44 -20.16 7.48
C GLU A 160 -5.61 -21.04 7.00
N PRO A 161 -6.61 -20.45 6.32
CA PRO A 161 -7.64 -21.23 5.65
C PRO A 161 -6.99 -22.20 4.65
N THR A 162 -7.33 -23.49 4.72
CA THR A 162 -6.79 -24.52 3.83
C THR A 162 -7.22 -24.36 2.36
N ASP A 163 -8.17 -23.46 2.11
CA ASP A 163 -8.67 -23.07 0.81
C ASP A 163 -8.22 -21.67 0.35
N LEU A 164 -7.28 -21.04 1.07
CA LEU A 164 -6.70 -19.76 0.66
C LEU A 164 -6.15 -19.84 -0.77
N ASP A 165 -6.33 -18.75 -1.52
CA ASP A 165 -5.96 -18.60 -2.93
C ASP A 165 -6.61 -19.58 -3.93
N LYS A 166 -7.51 -20.45 -3.48
CA LYS A 166 -8.32 -21.29 -4.38
C LYS A 166 -9.48 -20.47 -4.99
N PRO A 167 -9.89 -20.74 -6.25
CA PRO A 167 -10.98 -20.02 -6.90
C PRO A 167 -12.33 -20.07 -6.14
N ASN A 168 -12.56 -21.13 -5.36
CA ASN A 168 -13.77 -21.38 -4.60
C ASN A 168 -13.57 -21.23 -3.08
N ALA A 169 -12.55 -20.48 -2.64
CA ALA A 169 -12.30 -20.23 -1.24
C ALA A 169 -13.56 -19.70 -0.53
N ARG A 170 -13.88 -20.27 0.63
CA ARG A 170 -15.03 -19.90 1.47
C ARG A 170 -14.73 -18.64 2.26
N ARG A 171 -14.62 -17.52 1.53
CA ARG A 171 -14.32 -16.19 2.09
C ARG A 171 -15.34 -15.75 3.14
N ASP A 172 -16.57 -16.26 3.06
CA ASP A 172 -17.64 -16.08 4.05
C ASP A 172 -17.31 -16.65 5.44
N LYS A 173 -16.36 -17.60 5.51
CA LYS A 173 -15.91 -18.22 6.77
C LYS A 173 -14.65 -17.57 7.34
N TRP A 174 -14.01 -16.67 6.60
CA TRP A 174 -12.82 -15.98 7.08
C TRP A 174 -13.19 -15.05 8.22
N LYS A 175 -12.27 -14.90 9.17
CA LYS A 175 -12.44 -14.11 10.38
C LYS A 175 -11.21 -13.25 10.62
N VAL A 176 -11.35 -12.23 11.46
CA VAL A 176 -10.20 -11.48 11.95
C VAL A 176 -9.38 -12.39 12.88
N GLY A 177 -8.07 -12.41 12.68
CA GLY A 177 -7.10 -13.24 13.39
C GLY A 177 -5.69 -12.68 13.25
N ALA A 178 -4.67 -13.52 13.44
CA ALA A 178 -3.27 -13.19 13.19
C ALA A 178 -2.67 -14.25 12.26
N TYR A 179 -2.61 -13.96 10.97
CA TYR A 179 -2.21 -14.90 9.92
C TYR A 179 -0.80 -14.62 9.43
N GLU A 180 0.03 -15.65 9.31
CA GLU A 180 1.27 -15.60 8.53
C GLU A 180 1.01 -16.09 7.09
N PRO A 181 1.87 -15.76 6.12
CA PRO A 181 2.99 -14.82 6.21
C PRO A 181 2.55 -13.36 5.99
N ALA A 182 3.38 -12.39 6.34
CA ALA A 182 3.11 -10.95 6.12
C ALA A 182 4.40 -10.12 6.19
N GLY A 183 4.36 -8.86 5.74
CA GLY A 183 5.47 -7.92 5.90
C GLY A 183 6.78 -8.40 5.27
N TYR A 184 6.71 -9.10 4.13
CA TYR A 184 7.84 -9.75 3.46
C TYR A 184 8.51 -10.90 4.24
N ALA A 185 8.06 -11.21 5.46
CA ALA A 185 8.59 -12.30 6.27
C ALA A 185 7.73 -13.56 6.14
N GLN A 186 8.35 -14.74 5.99
CA GLN A 186 7.61 -16.00 5.96
C GLN A 186 7.03 -16.36 7.34
N HIS A 187 7.71 -15.94 8.41
CA HIS A 187 7.35 -16.26 9.79
C HIS A 187 7.66 -15.12 10.76
N GLY A 188 6.84 -14.99 11.81
CA GLY A 188 6.98 -14.02 12.91
C GLY A 188 6.34 -12.66 12.65
N VAL A 189 5.68 -12.47 11.50
CA VAL A 189 4.93 -11.26 11.17
C VAL A 189 3.55 -11.67 10.68
N TYR A 190 2.51 -11.07 11.25
CA TYR A 190 1.13 -11.47 11.06
C TYR A 190 0.29 -10.33 10.47
N ARG A 191 -0.65 -10.71 9.59
CA ARG A 191 -1.71 -9.85 9.04
C ARG A 191 -3.06 -10.18 9.68
N ALA A 192 -3.98 -9.22 9.64
CA ALA A 192 -5.27 -9.34 10.34
C ALA A 192 -6.27 -10.31 9.70
N TYR A 193 -6.11 -10.61 8.41
CA TYR A 193 -7.11 -11.33 7.63
C TYR A 193 -6.45 -12.21 6.57
N PRO A 194 -7.08 -13.30 6.10
CA PRO A 194 -6.45 -14.19 5.13
C PRO A 194 -6.03 -13.51 3.82
N ASP A 195 -6.77 -12.50 3.37
CA ASP A 195 -6.45 -11.72 2.17
C ASP A 195 -6.92 -10.27 2.30
N CYS A 196 -6.28 -9.36 1.57
CA CYS A 196 -6.48 -7.92 1.69
C CYS A 196 -5.98 -7.22 0.42
N ARG A 197 -6.46 -6.00 0.14
CA ARG A 197 -5.84 -5.09 -0.82
C ARG A 197 -4.34 -4.89 -0.57
N MET A 198 -3.88 -4.92 0.69
CA MET A 198 -2.46 -4.85 1.06
C MET A 198 -1.69 -6.15 0.86
N ARG A 199 -2.37 -7.26 0.50
CA ARG A 199 -1.75 -8.55 0.18
C ARG A 199 -1.78 -8.83 -1.32
N THR A 200 -2.94 -8.68 -1.95
CA THR A 200 -3.12 -8.99 -3.37
C THR A 200 -3.90 -7.93 -4.13
N ASN A 201 -3.51 -7.72 -5.40
CA ASN A 201 -4.26 -6.87 -6.32
C ASN A 201 -5.62 -7.45 -6.73
N ALA A 202 -5.81 -8.77 -6.58
CA ALA A 202 -7.06 -9.44 -6.94
C ALA A 202 -8.13 -9.34 -5.83
N HIS A 203 -7.73 -9.20 -4.56
CA HIS A 203 -8.69 -9.02 -3.49
C HIS A 203 -9.44 -7.68 -3.65
N PRO A 204 -10.78 -7.61 -3.54
CA PRO A 204 -11.51 -6.41 -3.90
C PRO A 204 -11.38 -5.26 -2.89
N GLU A 205 -11.13 -5.55 -1.62
CA GLU A 205 -11.33 -4.64 -0.50
C GLU A 205 -10.16 -4.60 0.50
N PHE A 206 -10.16 -3.60 1.39
CA PHE A 206 -9.24 -3.61 2.54
C PHE A 206 -9.80 -4.53 3.62
N CYS A 207 -8.94 -5.24 4.34
CA CYS A 207 -9.35 -6.06 5.47
C CYS A 207 -9.93 -5.19 6.61
N PRO A 208 -10.59 -5.79 7.62
CA PRO A 208 -11.17 -5.03 8.74
C PRO A 208 -10.16 -4.15 9.49
N ALA A 209 -8.94 -4.62 9.74
CA ALA A 209 -7.89 -3.84 10.41
C ALA A 209 -7.46 -2.62 9.56
N CYS A 210 -7.17 -2.83 8.27
CA CYS A 210 -6.87 -1.74 7.33
C CYS A 210 -8.03 -0.73 7.25
N THR A 211 -9.27 -1.21 7.20
CA THR A 211 -10.46 -0.36 7.13
C THR A 211 -10.62 0.50 8.39
N GLN A 212 -10.36 -0.06 9.57
CA GLN A 212 -10.36 0.70 10.82
C GLN A 212 -9.24 1.75 10.83
N ALA A 213 -8.00 1.37 10.50
CA ALA A 213 -6.86 2.28 10.46
C ALA A 213 -7.10 3.46 9.52
N ILE A 214 -7.55 3.20 8.29
CA ILE A 214 -7.92 4.23 7.31
C ILE A 214 -9.04 5.13 7.88
N THR A 215 -10.05 4.55 8.52
CA THR A 215 -11.18 5.30 9.09
C THR A 215 -10.74 6.20 10.23
N GLN A 216 -9.92 5.70 11.14
CA GLN A 216 -9.37 6.46 12.27
C GLN A 216 -8.52 7.63 11.77
N LEU A 217 -7.67 7.40 10.76
CA LEU A 217 -6.84 8.47 10.21
C LEU A 217 -7.67 9.58 9.53
N ILE A 218 -8.71 9.20 8.77
CA ILE A 218 -9.62 10.18 8.17
C ILE A 218 -10.30 11.02 9.26
N LYS A 219 -10.74 10.39 10.34
CA LYS A 219 -11.37 11.08 11.47
C LYS A 219 -10.39 12.01 12.19
N PHE A 220 -9.16 11.53 12.42
CA PHE A 220 -8.08 12.32 12.99
C PHE A 220 -7.84 13.62 12.22
N TYR A 221 -7.69 13.56 10.89
CA TYR A 221 -7.46 14.77 10.08
C TYR A 221 -8.70 15.66 9.94
N THR A 222 -9.91 15.13 10.13
CA THR A 222 -11.15 15.86 9.88
C THR A 222 -12.00 16.15 11.13
N GLY A 223 -11.40 16.00 12.31
CA GLY A 223 -11.93 16.51 13.59
C GLY A 223 -13.04 15.67 14.23
N GLU A 224 -12.90 14.34 14.24
CA GLU A 224 -13.72 13.42 15.05
C GLU A 224 -12.88 12.55 16.00
#